data_AF-A0A1M7UTG5-F1
#
_entry.id   AF-A0A1M7UTG5-F1
#
_cell.length_a   1.000
_cell.length_b   1.000
_cell.length_c   1.000
_cell.angle_alpha   90.00
_cell.angle_beta   90.00
_cell.angle_gamma   90.00
#
_symmetry.space_group_name_H-M   'P 1'
#
loop_
_entity.id
_entity.type
_entity.pdbx_description
1 polymer ?
#
loop_
_entity_poly.entity_id
_entity_poly.type
_entity_poly.pdbx_seq_one_letter_code
_entity_poly.pdbx_strand_id
1 'polypeptide(L)'
;MTPEQIKLIKKSFDAMWPMCSDIAELCYTRFFELAPDANALFRSDMERQRAKLMDMIAALVGSLDQQALFQSIIANSGRHHARFGVRPSQYDALASGPEDRTTGWS
;
A
#
# COMPACT_ATOMS: atom_id res chain seq x y z
N MET A 1 -9.09 -8.56 13.60
CA MET A 1 -7.86 -9.33 13.37
C MET A 1 -7.53 -10.10 14.63
N THR A 2 -7.19 -11.38 14.51
CA THR A 2 -6.71 -12.20 15.64
C THR A 2 -5.21 -11.96 15.90
N PRO A 3 -4.69 -12.30 17.09
CA PRO A 3 -3.25 -12.25 17.37
C PRO A 3 -2.42 -13.05 16.36
N GLU A 4 -2.90 -14.22 15.94
CA GLU A 4 -2.25 -15.06 14.94
C GLU A 4 -2.18 -14.36 13.57
N GLN A 5 -3.26 -13.69 13.15
CA GLN A 5 -3.27 -12.90 11.91
C GLN A 5 -2.28 -11.74 11.98
N ILE A 6 -2.22 -11.02 13.10
CA ILE A 6 -1.25 -9.94 13.31
C ILE A 6 0.18 -10.47 13.17
N LYS A 7 0.48 -11.61 13.81
CA LYS A 7 1.80 -12.24 13.73
C LYS A 7 2.17 -12.64 12.30
N LEU A 8 1.23 -13.21 11.55
CA LEU A 8 1.45 -13.60 10.15
C LEU A 8 1.69 -12.37 9.25
N ILE A 9 0.93 -11.29 9.44
CA ILE A 9 1.09 -10.05 8.67
C ILE A 9 2.45 -9.42 8.97
N LYS A 10 2.84 -9.27 10.24
CA LYS A 10 4.16 -8.73 10.61
C LYS A 10 5.30 -9.58 10.03
N LYS A 11 5.23 -10.91 10.18
CA LYS A 11 6.24 -11.83 9.64
C LYS A 11 6.37 -11.77 8.12
N SER A 12 5.25 -11.75 7.40
CA SER A 12 5.26 -11.69 5.93
C SER A 12 5.78 -10.35 5.44
N PHE A 13 5.41 -9.25 6.10
CA PHE A 13 5.93 -7.92 5.78
C PHE A 13 7.45 -7.83 5.99
N ASP A 14 7.96 -8.32 7.12
CA ASP A 14 9.41 -8.34 7.40
C ASP A 14 10.18 -9.13 6.32
N ALA A 15 9.63 -10.25 5.87
CA ALA A 15 10.23 -11.06 4.82
C ALA A 15 10.27 -10.35 3.45
N MET A 16 9.31 -9.47 3.18
CA MET A 16 9.25 -8.67 1.95
C MET A 16 10.13 -7.42 1.99
N TRP A 17 10.57 -6.97 3.18
CA TRP A 17 11.29 -5.71 3.33
C TRP A 17 12.52 -5.53 2.41
N PRO A 18 13.36 -6.56 2.16
CA PRO A 18 14.50 -6.42 1.24
C PRO A 18 14.15 -6.04 -0.20
N MET A 19 12.89 -6.28 -0.62
CA MET A 19 12.37 -6.01 -1.97
C MET A 19 11.28 -4.94 -1.96
N CYS A 20 11.19 -4.13 -0.90
CA CYS A 20 10.11 -3.17 -0.72
C CYS A 20 10.05 -2.10 -1.82
N SER A 21 11.20 -1.66 -2.34
CA SER A 21 11.29 -0.71 -3.45
C SER A 21 10.68 -1.28 -4.73
N ASP A 22 11.05 -2.51 -5.09
CA ASP A 22 10.58 -3.19 -6.29
C ASP A 22 9.08 -3.47 -6.21
N ILE A 23 8.59 -3.87 -5.03
CA ILE A 23 7.15 -4.04 -4.78
C ILE A 23 6.41 -2.71 -4.97
N ALA A 24 6.92 -1.62 -4.40
CA ALA A 24 6.31 -0.30 -4.55
C ALA A 24 6.28 0.15 -6.01
N GLU A 25 7.32 -0.17 -6.79
CA GLU A 25 7.36 0.10 -8.23
C GLU A 25 6.28 -0.66 -8.99
N LEU A 26 6.13 -1.96 -8.72
CA LEU A 26 5.07 -2.77 -9.31
C LEU A 26 3.67 -2.24 -8.96
N CYS A 27 3.45 -1.84 -7.69
CA CYS A 27 2.20 -1.24 -7.25
C CYS A 27 1.88 0.05 -8.02
N TYR A 28 2.82 0.99 -8.13
CA TYR A 28 2.59 2.24 -8.87
C TYR A 28 2.44 2.02 -10.36
N THR A 29 3.20 1.10 -10.94
CA THR A 29 3.07 0.72 -12.37
C THR A 29 1.66 0.25 -12.65
N ARG A 30 1.16 -0.72 -11.87
CA ARG A 30 -0.19 -1.24 -12.01
C ARG A 30 -1.26 -0.20 -11.72
N PHE A 31 -1.06 0.61 -10.69
CA PHE A 31 -1.98 1.70 -10.35
C PHE A 31 -2.15 2.68 -11.52
N PHE A 32 -1.07 3.06 -12.20
CA PHE A 32 -1.15 3.98 -13.34
C PHE A 32 -1.70 3.31 -14.62
N GLU A 33 -1.58 1.99 -14.78
CA GLU A 33 -2.29 1.27 -15.84
C GLU A 33 -3.82 1.34 -15.63
N LEU A 34 -4.27 1.17 -14.39
CA LEU A 34 -5.69 1.15 -14.04
C LEU A 34 -6.29 2.55 -13.85
N ALA A 35 -5.46 3.54 -13.50
CA ALA A 35 -5.85 4.93 -13.26
C ALA A 35 -4.85 5.90 -13.91
N PRO A 36 -4.81 5.99 -15.26
CA PRO A 36 -3.82 6.79 -15.98
C PRO A 36 -3.86 8.28 -15.62
N ASP A 37 -5.04 8.83 -15.32
CA ASP A 37 -5.20 10.23 -14.88
C ASP A 37 -4.48 10.52 -13.55
N ALA A 38 -4.28 9.51 -12.71
CA ALA A 38 -3.58 9.67 -11.45
C ALA A 38 -2.08 9.91 -11.63
N ASN A 39 -1.48 9.40 -12.72
CA ASN A 39 -0.04 9.53 -12.99
C ASN A 39 0.45 10.98 -12.91
N ALA A 40 -0.34 11.93 -13.43
CA ALA A 40 -0.02 13.35 -13.42
C ALA A 40 0.21 13.93 -12.01
N LEU A 41 -0.37 13.32 -10.98
CA LEU A 41 -0.28 13.78 -9.58
C LEU A 41 1.03 13.37 -8.89
N PHE A 42 1.80 12.43 -9.46
CA PHE A 42 2.98 11.83 -8.80
C PHE A 42 4.31 12.07 -9.51
N ARG A 43 4.31 12.74 -10.67
CA ARG A 43 5.45 12.80 -11.63
C ARG A 43 6.76 13.39 -11.11
N SER A 44 6.76 14.14 -10.01
CA SER A 44 7.94 14.91 -9.61
C SER A 44 9.04 14.09 -8.93
N ASP A 45 8.70 13.00 -8.24
CA ASP A 45 9.68 12.26 -7.41
C ASP A 45 9.17 10.85 -7.05
N MET A 46 9.21 9.92 -8.02
CA MET A 46 8.67 8.57 -7.83
C MET A 46 9.45 7.74 -6.80
N GLU A 47 10.76 7.93 -6.68
CA GLU A 47 11.57 7.28 -5.63
C GLU A 47 11.04 7.63 -4.24
N ARG A 48 10.80 8.93 -3.99
CA ARG A 48 10.24 9.39 -2.72
C ARG A 48 8.80 8.92 -2.53
N GLN A 49 8.01 8.81 -3.59
CA GLN A 49 6.63 8.28 -3.48
C GLN A 49 6.61 6.78 -3.16
N ARG A 50 7.55 6.01 -3.72
CA ARG A 50 7.75 4.59 -3.37
C ARG A 50 8.17 4.42 -1.91
N ALA A 51 9.16 5.20 -1.45
CA ALA A 51 9.57 5.19 -0.06
C ALA A 51 8.42 5.56 0.89
N LYS A 52 7.68 6.62 0.59
CA LYS A 52 6.50 7.04 1.38
C LYS A 52 5.41 5.98 1.46
N LEU A 53 5.16 5.26 0.37
CA LEU A 53 4.19 4.16 0.36
C LEU A 53 4.61 3.07 1.34
N MET A 54 5.88 2.63 1.25
CA MET A 54 6.39 1.56 2.11
C MET A 54 6.48 1.98 3.58
N ASP A 55 6.88 3.21 3.87
CA ASP A 55 6.90 3.77 5.23
C ASP A 55 5.50 3.79 5.86
N MET A 56 4.47 4.17 5.07
CA MET A 56 3.09 4.19 5.54
C MET A 56 2.57 2.78 5.84
N ILE A 57 2.88 1.81 4.97
CA ILE A 57 2.51 0.41 5.20
C ILE A 57 3.24 -0.14 6.43
N ALA A 58 4.54 0.16 6.59
CA ALA A 58 5.33 -0.24 7.76
C ALA A 58 4.74 0.33 9.06
N ALA A 59 4.34 1.60 9.07
CA ALA A 59 3.69 2.22 10.22
C ALA A 59 2.36 1.54 10.57
N LEU A 60 1.54 1.21 9.56
CA LEU A 60 0.28 0.48 9.75
C LEU A 60 0.54 -0.92 10.32
N VAL A 61 1.44 -1.70 9.70
CA VAL A 61 1.82 -3.06 10.14
C VAL A 61 2.39 -3.06 11.55
N GLY A 62 3.27 -2.11 11.86
CA GLY A 62 3.86 -1.94 13.19
C GLY A 62 2.84 -1.66 14.28
N SER A 63 1.73 -0.98 13.95
CA SER A 63 0.68 -0.59 14.88
C SER A 63 -0.47 -1.60 15.06
N LEU A 64 -0.43 -2.75 14.38
CA LEU A 64 -1.56 -3.72 14.35
C LEU A 64 -1.96 -4.28 15.72
N ASP A 65 -1.07 -4.27 16.70
CA ASP A 65 -1.30 -4.65 18.10
C ASP A 65 -1.66 -3.46 19.01
N GLN A 66 -1.73 -2.24 18.46
CA GLN A 66 -2.04 -1.00 19.16
C GLN A 66 -3.25 -0.31 18.53
N GLN A 67 -4.46 -0.77 18.86
CA GLN A 67 -5.72 -0.32 18.25
C GLN A 67 -5.84 1.21 18.15
N ALA A 68 -5.54 1.95 19.23
CA ALA A 68 -5.65 3.41 19.23
C ALA A 68 -4.68 4.10 18.25
N LEU A 69 -3.45 3.58 18.15
CA LEU A 69 -2.44 4.07 17.23
C LEU A 69 -2.82 3.75 15.78
N PHE A 70 -3.23 2.51 15.52
CA PHE A 70 -3.67 2.06 14.20
C PHE A 70 -4.83 2.92 13.66
N GLN A 71 -5.85 3.16 14.48
CA GLN A 71 -6.98 4.02 14.12
C GLN A 71 -6.54 5.46 13.83
N SER A 72 -5.59 5.98 14.60
CA SER A 72 -5.06 7.34 14.41
C SER A 72 -4.31 7.48 13.08
N ILE A 73 -3.48 6.48 12.73
CA ILE A 73 -2.72 6.46 11.47
C ILE A 73 -3.68 6.39 10.27
N ILE A 74 -4.66 5.48 10.30
CA ILE A 74 -5.67 5.36 9.23
C ILE A 74 -6.44 6.67 9.06
N ALA A 75 -6.95 7.25 10.15
CA ALA A 75 -7.72 8.48 10.08
C ALA A 75 -6.90 9.64 9.51
N ASN A 76 -5.62 9.73 9.87
CA ASN A 76 -4.72 10.75 9.33
C ASN A 76 -4.46 10.55 7.83
N SER A 77 -4.17 9.30 7.44
CA SER A 77 -3.96 8.94 6.03
C SER A 77 -5.21 9.26 5.20
N GLY A 78 -6.39 8.84 5.66
CA GLY A 78 -7.66 9.10 4.97
C GLY A 78 -7.94 10.59 4.78
N ARG A 79 -7.67 11.44 5.78
CA ARG A 79 -7.79 12.90 5.64
C ARG A 79 -6.87 13.48 4.58
N HIS A 80 -5.63 13.01 4.49
CA HIS A 80 -4.69 13.47 3.46
C HIS A 80 -5.16 13.05 2.06
N HIS A 81 -5.59 11.80 1.89
CA HIS A 81 -6.07 11.33 0.59
C HIS A 81 -7.36 12.03 0.14
N ALA A 82 -8.28 12.29 1.07
CA ALA A 82 -9.50 13.05 0.78
C ALA A 82 -9.21 14.46 0.25
N ARG A 83 -8.16 15.14 0.76
CA ARG A 83 -7.73 16.46 0.26
C ARG A 83 -7.26 16.43 -1.19
N PHE A 84 -6.78 15.28 -1.67
CA PHE A 84 -6.35 15.11 -3.06
C PHE A 84 -7.48 14.61 -3.97
N GLY A 85 -8.71 14.46 -3.45
CA GLY A 85 -9.85 14.01 -4.24
C GLY A 85 -9.78 12.54 -4.65
N VAL A 86 -9.03 11.72 -3.89
CA VAL A 86 -8.89 10.28 -4.17
C VAL A 86 -10.26 9.61 -4.07
N ARG A 87 -10.61 8.85 -5.10
CA ARG A 87 -11.87 8.10 -5.21
C ARG A 87 -11.69 6.67 -4.68
N PRO A 88 -12.76 6.03 -4.17
CA PRO A 88 -12.71 4.62 -3.73
C PRO A 88 -12.06 3.68 -4.74
N SER A 89 -12.38 3.80 -6.03
CA SER A 89 -11.81 2.96 -7.10
C SER A 89 -10.29 3.08 -7.27
N GLN A 90 -9.69 4.19 -6.81
CA GLN A 90 -8.24 4.35 -6.85
C GLN A 90 -7.53 3.56 -5.73
N TYR A 91 -8.22 3.27 -4.62
CA TYR A 91 -7.71 2.35 -3.60
C TYR A 91 -7.72 0.92 -4.11
N ASP A 92 -8.78 0.50 -4.80
CA ASP A 92 -8.88 -0.85 -5.38
C ASP A 92 -7.79 -1.08 -6.44
N ALA A 93 -7.56 -0.07 -7.30
CA ALA A 93 -6.49 -0.12 -8.30
C ALA A 93 -5.10 -0.27 -7.66
N LEU A 94 -4.83 0.42 -6.54
CA LEU A 94 -3.57 0.29 -5.81
C LEU A 94 -3.43 -1.07 -5.10
N ALA A 95 -4.54 -1.57 -4.54
CA ALA A 95 -4.59 -2.84 -3.81
C ALA A 95 -4.52 -4.09 -4.72
N SER A 96 -4.90 -3.96 -5.99
CA SER A 96 -4.95 -5.07 -6.94
C SER A 96 -3.59 -5.75 -7.20
N GLY A 97 -2.48 -5.10 -6.84
CA GLY A 97 -1.13 -5.67 -6.95
C GLY A 97 -0.79 -6.20 -8.34
N PRO A 98 0.41 -6.79 -8.52
CA PRO A 98 0.66 -7.62 -9.69
C PRO A 98 -0.22 -8.88 -9.61
N GLU A 99 -1.29 -8.91 -10.40
CA GLU A 99 -2.09 -10.10 -10.61
C GLU A 99 -1.23 -11.13 -11.35
N ASP A 100 -0.92 -12.25 -10.69
CA ASP A 100 -0.31 -13.40 -11.34
C ASP A 100 -1.29 -13.96 -12.39
N ARG A 101 -1.03 -13.70 -13.67
CA ARG A 101 -1.74 -14.35 -14.78
C ARG A 101 -1.28 -15.79 -15.04
N THR A 102 -0.61 -16.47 -14.10
CA THR A 102 -0.06 -17.82 -14.30
C THR A 102 -0.39 -18.88 -13.26
N THR A 103 -1.15 -18.63 -12.20
CA THR A 103 -1.64 -19.72 -11.33
C THR A 103 -3.04 -20.18 -11.71
N GLY A 104 -3.11 -20.88 -12.84
CA GLY A 104 -4.07 -21.97 -12.99
C GLY A 104 -3.59 -23.16 -12.16
N TRP A 105 -4.18 -23.37 -10.99
CA TRP A 105 -4.07 -24.65 -10.29
C TRP A 105 -5.47 -25.22 -10.10
N SER A 106 -5.67 -26.35 -10.78
CA SER A 106 -6.70 -27.35 -10.52
C SER A 106 -6.54 -28.00 -9.15
#